data_AF-A0A1L9NFL6-F1
#
_entry.id   AF-A0A1L9NFL6-F1
#
_cell.length_a   1.000
_cell.length_b   1.000
_cell.length_c   1.000
_cell.angle_alpha   90.00
_cell.angle_beta   90.00
_cell.angle_gamma   90.00
#
_symmetry.space_group_name_H-M   'P 1'
#
loop_
_entity.id
_entity.type
_entity.pdbx_description
1 polymer ?
#
loop_
_entity_poly.entity_id
_entity_poly.type
_entity_poly.pdbx_seq_one_letter_code
_entity_poly.pdbx_strand_id
1 'polypeptide(L)'
;MSLTSLKTRFLILSDTHGAELPEACFEHSADVVIHCGDLTKSSYITEFQTTIKQLQRLKAPLKLVIAGNHDFTLDTPTFEQKIREAGLRNDPSVKKVYGDYEEVRTLFKNEQDNGIIFLDEGTHSITLPNGALLNIYASPYTPSLGDWGFQYHPERGHDFQIEEDGDIVITHGPPRGIMDYTDNGRAGCPDLFKAIARSRPRMHCFGHIHEGWGAMIAQWRDRTVVGNEPSHFTAIDYGQSSVVTKLSRLDPETSPAVVETSHCTDDAIPLKPDHQTLFINAAFEASSTADDGLSTHPIWQVDLELPCAK
;
A
#
# COMPACT_ATOMS: atom_id res chain seq x y z
N MET A 1 -13.17 14.16 27.21
CA MET A 1 -11.73 13.99 27.54
C MET A 1 -11.01 13.96 26.21
N SER A 2 -10.07 14.86 25.96
CA SER A 2 -9.27 14.81 24.73
C SER A 2 -8.55 13.46 24.72
N LEU A 3 -8.87 12.60 23.74
CA LEU A 3 -8.02 11.43 23.48
C LEU A 3 -6.64 11.98 23.17
N THR A 4 -5.64 11.54 23.92
CA THR A 4 -4.24 11.86 23.63
C THR A 4 -3.90 11.21 22.29
N SER A 5 -3.39 12.01 21.36
CA SER A 5 -2.85 11.54 20.09
C SER A 5 -1.33 11.52 20.17
N LEU A 6 -0.71 10.57 19.47
CA LEU A 6 0.73 10.40 19.43
C LEU A 6 1.21 10.51 17.99
N LYS A 7 2.21 11.36 17.79
CA LYS A 7 2.94 11.44 16.54
C LYS A 7 3.59 10.08 16.25
N THR A 8 3.29 9.55 15.07
CA THR A 8 3.77 8.27 14.56
C THR A 8 4.31 8.50 13.16
N ARG A 9 5.52 8.03 12.92
CA ARG A 9 6.20 8.14 11.63
C ARG A 9 6.08 6.85 10.84
N PHE A 10 5.70 6.99 9.57
CA PHE A 10 5.58 5.90 8.61
C PHE A 10 6.63 6.04 7.51
N LEU A 11 7.21 4.92 7.09
CA LEU A 11 7.82 4.78 5.76
C LEU A 11 6.91 3.92 4.89
N ILE A 12 6.57 4.38 3.70
CA ILE A 12 5.58 3.73 2.84
C ILE A 12 6.16 3.52 1.46
N LEU A 13 6.07 2.28 0.99
CA LEU A 13 6.56 1.82 -0.31
C LEU A 13 5.60 0.75 -0.85
N SER A 14 5.75 0.43 -2.13
CA SER A 14 4.99 -0.60 -2.84
C SER A 14 5.73 -0.93 -4.13
N ASP A 15 5.42 -2.05 -4.79
CA ASP A 15 5.87 -2.35 -6.15
C ASP A 15 7.40 -2.33 -6.32
N THR A 16 8.13 -2.77 -5.28
CA THR A 16 9.59 -2.85 -5.36
C THR A 16 10.06 -3.86 -6.38
N HIS A 17 9.24 -4.88 -6.68
CA HIS A 17 9.55 -5.92 -7.65
C HIS A 17 10.93 -6.58 -7.44
N GLY A 18 11.36 -6.69 -6.18
CA GLY A 18 12.68 -7.21 -5.80
C GLY A 18 13.86 -6.31 -6.14
N ALA A 19 13.64 -5.07 -6.60
CA ALA A 19 14.70 -4.10 -6.87
C ALA A 19 15.30 -3.55 -5.56
N GLU A 20 16.61 -3.24 -5.60
CA GLU A 20 17.31 -2.63 -4.46
C GLU A 20 16.86 -1.17 -4.27
N LEU A 21 16.53 -0.82 -3.04
CA LEU A 21 16.22 0.54 -2.64
C LEU A 21 17.49 1.41 -2.62
N PRO A 22 17.39 2.70 -2.98
CA PRO A 22 18.51 3.64 -2.84
C PRO A 22 19.05 3.67 -1.39
N GLU A 23 20.36 3.83 -1.22
CA GLU A 23 21.00 3.76 0.11
C GLU A 23 20.44 4.81 1.08
N ALA A 24 20.09 6.00 0.55
CA ALA A 24 19.49 7.08 1.30
C ALA A 24 18.19 6.66 2.01
N CYS A 25 17.42 5.70 1.48
CA CYS A 25 16.20 5.20 2.12
C CYS A 25 16.48 4.57 3.50
N PHE A 26 17.65 3.95 3.69
CA PHE A 26 18.02 3.31 4.96
C PHE A 26 18.52 4.30 6.02
N GLU A 27 18.70 5.57 5.67
CA GLU A 27 19.07 6.61 6.62
C GLU A 27 17.90 7.03 7.50
N HIS A 28 16.67 6.94 6.96
CA HIS A 28 15.43 7.33 7.63
C HIS A 28 14.99 6.33 8.69
N SER A 29 14.53 6.84 9.83
CA SER A 29 13.91 6.07 10.91
C SER A 29 12.42 6.31 10.95
N ALA A 30 11.64 5.26 11.21
CA ALA A 30 10.19 5.32 11.37
C ALA A 30 9.70 4.43 12.50
N ASP A 31 8.48 4.66 12.97
CA ASP A 31 7.80 3.74 13.89
C ASP A 31 7.25 2.52 13.15
N VAL A 32 6.79 2.74 11.90
CA VAL A 32 6.18 1.69 11.07
C VAL A 32 6.65 1.82 9.62
N VAL A 33 7.01 0.70 9.00
CA VAL A 33 7.15 0.58 7.54
C VAL A 33 5.89 -0.10 6.99
N ILE A 34 5.39 0.34 5.84
CA ILE A 34 4.26 -0.29 5.12
C ILE A 34 4.71 -0.60 3.69
N HIS A 35 4.62 -1.86 3.27
CA HIS A 35 4.78 -2.29 1.88
C HIS A 35 3.43 -2.72 1.29
N CYS A 36 2.93 -2.00 0.29
CA CYS A 36 1.58 -2.17 -0.26
C CYS A 36 1.49 -3.23 -1.38
N GLY A 37 2.27 -4.31 -1.31
CA GLY A 37 2.26 -5.37 -2.32
C GLY A 37 3.27 -5.21 -3.46
N ASP A 38 3.29 -6.20 -4.35
CA ASP A 38 4.26 -6.39 -5.43
C ASP A 38 5.70 -6.35 -4.92
N LEU A 39 5.94 -7.24 -3.95
CA LEU A 39 7.24 -7.48 -3.34
C LEU A 39 8.24 -8.05 -4.34
N THR A 40 7.73 -8.73 -5.37
CA THR A 40 8.48 -9.48 -6.37
C THR A 40 8.06 -9.10 -7.78
N LYS A 41 8.89 -9.41 -8.77
CA LYS A 41 8.49 -9.29 -10.18
C LYS A 41 7.86 -10.58 -10.69
N SER A 42 8.36 -11.73 -10.24
CA SER A 42 8.02 -13.03 -10.80
C SER A 42 7.58 -14.04 -9.74
N SER A 43 7.34 -13.61 -8.49
CA SER A 43 7.04 -14.49 -7.36
C SER A 43 8.14 -15.50 -7.06
N TYR A 44 9.38 -15.26 -7.46
CA TYR A 44 10.47 -16.20 -7.15
C TYR A 44 10.80 -16.15 -5.66
N ILE A 45 11.08 -17.31 -5.07
CA ILE A 45 11.42 -17.39 -3.64
C ILE A 45 12.65 -16.54 -3.29
N THR A 46 13.59 -16.41 -4.22
CA THR A 46 14.77 -15.57 -4.05
C THR A 46 14.46 -14.08 -4.07
N GLU A 47 13.42 -13.64 -4.81
CA GLU A 47 12.98 -12.24 -4.79
C GLU A 47 12.37 -11.90 -3.43
N PHE A 48 11.53 -12.77 -2.87
CA PHE A 48 11.02 -12.58 -1.50
C PHE A 48 12.15 -12.50 -0.46
N GLN A 49 13.18 -13.35 -0.58
CA GLN A 49 14.34 -13.29 0.31
C GLN A 49 15.10 -11.97 0.18
N THR A 50 15.24 -11.43 -1.04
CA THR A 50 15.82 -10.10 -1.26
C THR A 50 14.97 -9.01 -0.61
N THR A 51 13.65 -9.02 -0.82
CA THR A 51 12.74 -8.04 -0.23
C THR A 51 12.76 -8.10 1.30
N ILE A 52 12.75 -9.29 1.90
CA ILE A 52 12.90 -9.47 3.36
C ILE A 52 14.20 -8.86 3.87
N LYS A 53 15.34 -9.11 3.20
CA LYS A 53 16.64 -8.52 3.59
C LYS A 53 16.61 -6.99 3.52
N GLN A 54 15.95 -6.42 2.53
CA GLN A 54 15.80 -4.97 2.43
C GLN A 54 14.90 -4.41 3.54
N LEU A 55 13.78 -5.07 3.85
CA LEU A 55 12.92 -4.70 4.98
C LEU A 55 13.67 -4.76 6.32
N GLN A 56 14.55 -5.74 6.52
CA GLN A 56 15.40 -5.85 7.71
C GLN A 56 16.37 -4.66 7.86
N ARG A 57 16.81 -4.06 6.74
CA ARG A 57 17.72 -2.89 6.76
C ARG A 57 17.00 -1.59 7.12
N LEU A 58 15.68 -1.48 6.90
CA LEU A 58 14.92 -0.27 7.25
C LEU A 58 14.80 -0.11 8.77
N LYS A 59 15.08 1.12 9.26
CA LYS A 59 15.11 1.46 10.68
C LYS A 59 13.71 1.70 11.25
N ALA A 60 12.94 0.63 11.41
CA ALA A 60 11.65 0.67 12.09
C ALA A 60 11.43 -0.58 12.96
N PRO A 61 10.77 -0.48 14.13
CA PRO A 61 10.47 -1.66 14.95
C PRO A 61 9.39 -2.54 14.32
N LEU A 62 8.48 -1.97 13.52
CA LEU A 62 7.39 -2.69 12.85
C LEU A 62 7.45 -2.47 11.34
N LYS A 63 7.29 -3.54 10.56
CA LYS A 63 7.16 -3.53 9.10
C LYS A 63 5.94 -4.36 8.74
N LEU A 64 4.97 -3.74 8.10
CA LEU A 64 3.72 -4.35 7.67
C LEU A 64 3.77 -4.56 6.17
N VAL A 65 3.43 -5.77 5.74
CA VAL A 65 3.56 -6.17 4.34
C VAL A 65 2.26 -6.84 3.90
N ILE A 66 1.71 -6.40 2.78
CA ILE A 66 0.66 -7.15 2.07
C ILE A 66 1.24 -7.70 0.76
N ALA A 67 0.55 -8.67 0.15
CA ALA A 67 0.87 -9.14 -1.19
C ALA A 67 0.30 -8.20 -2.26
N GLY A 68 0.90 -8.24 -3.46
CA GLY A 68 0.28 -7.73 -4.69
C GLY A 68 0.04 -8.85 -5.71
N ASN A 69 -0.32 -8.47 -6.94
CA ASN A 69 -0.64 -9.47 -7.96
C ASN A 69 0.58 -10.25 -8.47
N HIS A 70 1.78 -9.66 -8.41
CA HIS A 70 3.02 -10.34 -8.77
C HIS A 70 3.44 -11.41 -7.76
N ASP A 71 2.90 -11.37 -6.53
CA ASP A 71 3.28 -12.25 -5.44
C ASP A 71 2.42 -13.54 -5.37
N PHE A 72 2.07 -14.10 -6.54
CA PHE A 72 1.06 -15.16 -6.66
C PHE A 72 1.38 -16.45 -5.89
N THR A 73 2.62 -16.71 -5.48
CA THR A 73 2.97 -17.85 -4.62
C THR A 73 2.48 -17.70 -3.18
N LEU A 74 2.07 -16.49 -2.77
CA LEU A 74 1.37 -16.24 -1.50
C LEU A 74 -0.15 -16.52 -1.60
N ASP A 75 -0.67 -16.71 -2.82
CA ASP A 75 -2.03 -17.11 -3.16
C ASP A 75 -2.02 -18.57 -3.63
N THR A 76 -2.04 -19.51 -2.68
CA THR A 76 -1.93 -20.95 -2.96
C THR A 76 -2.95 -21.46 -3.99
N PRO A 77 -4.25 -21.10 -3.92
CA PRO A 77 -5.21 -21.46 -4.98
C PRO A 77 -4.78 -21.04 -6.38
N THR A 78 -4.32 -19.79 -6.54
CA THR A 78 -3.83 -19.26 -7.82
C THR A 78 -2.53 -19.94 -8.25
N PHE A 79 -1.59 -20.13 -7.33
CA PHE A 79 -0.33 -20.82 -7.63
C PHE A 79 -0.57 -22.25 -8.11
N GLU A 80 -1.41 -23.02 -7.42
CA GLU A 80 -1.79 -24.35 -7.86
C GLU A 80 -2.45 -24.33 -9.24
N GLN A 81 -3.34 -23.36 -9.50
CA GLN A 81 -4.01 -23.22 -10.80
C GLN A 81 -2.99 -23.02 -11.93
N LYS A 82 -2.05 -22.08 -11.76
CA LYS A 82 -0.98 -21.83 -12.74
C LYS A 82 -0.14 -23.07 -13.02
N ILE A 83 0.24 -23.82 -11.98
CA ILE A 83 0.98 -25.08 -12.16
C ILE A 83 0.18 -26.14 -12.91
N ARG A 84 -1.13 -26.23 -12.66
CA ARG A 84 -2.02 -27.15 -13.39
C ARG A 84 -2.12 -26.77 -14.86
N GLU A 85 -2.34 -25.49 -15.17
CA GLU A 85 -2.53 -24.99 -16.54
C GLU A 85 -1.25 -25.07 -17.37
N ALA A 86 -0.10 -24.84 -16.75
CA ALA A 86 1.21 -25.00 -17.40
C ALA A 86 1.62 -26.47 -17.62
N GLY A 87 0.87 -27.44 -17.06
CA GLY A 87 1.23 -28.87 -17.15
C GLY A 87 2.47 -29.25 -16.34
N LEU A 88 2.86 -28.45 -15.35
CA LEU A 88 4.09 -28.59 -14.57
C LEU A 88 3.89 -29.32 -13.23
N ARG A 89 2.81 -30.11 -13.11
CA ARG A 89 2.54 -30.88 -11.88
C ARG A 89 3.70 -31.82 -11.58
N ASN A 90 4.22 -31.76 -10.35
CA ASN A 90 5.37 -32.54 -9.89
C ASN A 90 6.70 -32.25 -10.62
N ASP A 91 6.79 -31.17 -11.40
CA ASP A 91 8.06 -30.77 -11.99
C ASP A 91 8.99 -30.21 -10.89
N PRO A 92 10.17 -30.81 -10.65
CA PRO A 92 11.07 -30.38 -9.58
C PRO A 92 11.63 -28.96 -9.80
N SER A 93 11.58 -28.42 -11.02
CA SER A 93 12.02 -27.05 -11.31
C SER A 93 11.09 -26.01 -10.69
N VAL A 94 9.80 -26.31 -10.51
CA VAL A 94 8.82 -25.42 -9.87
C VAL A 94 9.27 -25.12 -8.45
N LYS A 95 9.51 -26.17 -7.65
CA LYS A 95 9.99 -26.03 -6.28
C LYS A 95 11.31 -25.27 -6.18
N LYS A 96 12.22 -25.49 -7.14
CA LYS A 96 13.52 -24.80 -7.16
C LYS A 96 13.38 -23.27 -7.37
N VAL A 97 12.38 -22.83 -8.13
CA VAL A 97 12.19 -21.43 -8.52
C VAL A 97 11.25 -20.69 -7.56
N TYR A 98 10.14 -21.34 -7.19
CA TYR A 98 9.03 -20.73 -6.44
C TYR A 98 8.93 -21.21 -4.99
N GLY A 99 9.63 -22.30 -4.63
CA GLY A 99 9.43 -23.00 -3.36
C GLY A 99 8.26 -24.00 -3.40
N ASP A 100 8.04 -24.68 -2.28
CA ASP A 100 6.81 -25.42 -2.01
C ASP A 100 5.62 -24.46 -1.77
N TYR A 101 4.40 -24.99 -1.87
CA TYR A 101 3.21 -24.28 -1.40
C TYR A 101 3.40 -23.86 0.06
N GLU A 102 2.95 -22.64 0.40
CA GLU A 102 3.09 -22.05 1.75
C GLU A 102 4.54 -21.78 2.22
N GLU A 103 5.57 -22.09 1.43
CA GLU A 103 6.96 -21.86 1.83
C GLU A 103 7.24 -20.36 2.01
N VAL A 104 6.76 -19.52 1.10
CA VAL A 104 6.92 -18.06 1.21
C VAL A 104 6.18 -17.50 2.43
N ARG A 105 4.98 -18.00 2.76
CA ARG A 105 4.26 -17.62 3.99
C ARG A 105 5.05 -18.01 5.23
N THR A 106 5.73 -19.17 5.19
CA THR A 106 6.62 -19.61 6.26
C THR A 106 7.84 -18.69 6.41
N LEU A 107 8.40 -18.17 5.31
CA LEU A 107 9.48 -17.17 5.37
C LEU A 107 9.05 -15.93 6.16
N PHE A 108 7.89 -15.35 5.85
CA PHE A 108 7.38 -14.19 6.60
C PHE A 108 7.07 -14.51 8.06
N LYS A 109 6.50 -15.70 8.33
CA LYS A 109 6.25 -16.15 9.71
C LYS A 109 7.53 -16.21 10.55
N ASN A 110 8.64 -16.61 9.95
CA ASN A 110 9.94 -16.67 10.64
C ASN A 110 10.52 -15.27 10.93
N GLU A 111 10.04 -14.22 10.26
CA GLU A 111 10.49 -12.83 10.44
C GLU A 111 9.59 -12.01 11.36
N GLN A 112 8.50 -12.60 11.87
CA GLN A 112 7.55 -11.92 12.74
C GLN A 112 8.19 -11.40 14.02
N ASP A 113 9.09 -12.17 14.64
CA ASP A 113 9.85 -11.75 15.84
C ASP A 113 10.89 -10.65 15.53
N ASN A 114 11.26 -10.49 14.25
CA ASN A 114 12.11 -9.39 13.77
C ASN A 114 11.28 -8.15 13.37
N GLY A 115 9.98 -8.18 13.65
CA GLY A 115 9.05 -7.09 13.39
C GLY A 115 8.55 -7.00 11.95
N ILE A 116 8.76 -8.01 11.11
CA ILE A 116 8.19 -8.05 9.75
C ILE A 116 6.94 -8.93 9.77
N ILE A 117 5.78 -8.31 9.58
CA ILE A 117 4.48 -8.97 9.67
C ILE A 117 3.81 -8.93 8.29
N PHE A 118 3.56 -10.11 7.74
CA PHE A 118 2.68 -10.27 6.59
C PHE A 118 1.22 -10.23 7.02
N LEU A 119 0.43 -9.37 6.40
CA LEU A 119 -0.98 -9.18 6.71
C LEU A 119 -1.85 -9.84 5.64
N ASP A 120 -2.67 -10.80 6.07
CA ASP A 120 -3.80 -11.26 5.27
C ASP A 120 -4.90 -10.19 5.23
N GLU A 121 -5.85 -10.35 4.30
CA GLU A 121 -7.00 -9.45 4.22
C GLU A 121 -7.78 -9.41 5.53
N GLY A 122 -8.14 -8.20 5.97
CA GLY A 122 -8.98 -7.97 7.14
C GLY A 122 -8.47 -6.84 8.03
N THR A 123 -9.11 -6.72 9.20
CA THR A 123 -8.77 -5.73 10.22
C THR A 123 -7.72 -6.27 11.18
N HIS A 124 -6.72 -5.45 11.47
CA HIS A 124 -5.62 -5.73 12.38
C HIS A 124 -5.44 -4.57 13.35
N SER A 125 -5.25 -4.84 14.63
CA SER A 125 -4.98 -3.82 15.65
C SER A 125 -3.66 -4.09 16.34
N ILE A 126 -2.77 -3.11 16.34
CA ILE A 126 -1.41 -3.23 16.89
C ILE A 126 -1.14 -2.04 17.82
N THR A 127 -0.68 -2.31 19.03
CA THR A 127 -0.14 -1.25 19.91
C THR A 127 1.33 -1.06 19.62
N LEU A 128 1.70 0.15 19.17
CA LEU A 128 3.08 0.51 18.86
C LEU A 128 3.90 0.73 20.13
N PRO A 129 5.25 0.64 20.06
CA PRO A 129 6.13 0.90 21.20
C PRO A 129 5.98 2.30 21.81
N ASN A 130 5.55 3.29 21.02
CA ASN A 130 5.26 4.64 21.50
C ASN A 130 3.93 4.75 22.28
N GLY A 131 3.12 3.68 22.32
CA GLY A 131 1.81 3.63 22.97
C GLY A 131 0.62 3.97 22.07
N ALA A 132 0.86 4.28 20.78
CA ALA A 132 -0.21 4.51 19.82
C ALA A 132 -0.92 3.18 19.48
N LEU A 133 -2.24 3.23 19.36
CA LEU A 133 -3.04 2.16 18.78
C LEU A 133 -3.12 2.39 17.27
N LEU A 134 -2.72 1.38 16.51
CA LEU A 134 -2.76 1.37 15.06
C LEU A 134 -3.83 0.37 14.61
N ASN A 135 -4.98 0.89 14.17
CA ASN A 135 -6.02 0.09 13.52
C ASN A 135 -5.84 0.12 12.01
N ILE A 136 -5.67 -1.06 11.41
CA ILE A 136 -5.37 -1.24 10.00
C ILE A 136 -6.44 -2.10 9.37
N TYR A 137 -6.88 -1.73 8.18
CA TYR A 137 -7.48 -2.69 7.25
C TYR A 137 -6.48 -2.98 6.12
N ALA A 138 -6.24 -4.25 5.84
CA ALA A 138 -5.35 -4.71 4.78
C ALA A 138 -6.14 -5.48 3.71
N SER A 139 -5.79 -5.31 2.43
CA SER A 139 -6.29 -6.18 1.35
C SER A 139 -5.35 -6.22 0.13
N PRO A 140 -4.93 -7.40 -0.34
CA PRO A 140 -4.13 -7.52 -1.56
C PRO A 140 -4.97 -7.45 -2.85
N TYR A 141 -6.30 -7.48 -2.74
CA TYR A 141 -7.17 -7.79 -3.88
C TYR A 141 -7.33 -6.65 -4.88
N THR A 142 -7.16 -6.97 -6.17
CA THR A 142 -7.32 -6.02 -7.29
C THR A 142 -8.31 -6.52 -8.36
N PRO A 143 -9.12 -5.62 -8.96
CA PRO A 143 -10.02 -6.00 -10.04
C PRO A 143 -9.23 -6.23 -11.34
N SER A 144 -9.35 -7.41 -11.94
CA SER A 144 -8.64 -7.75 -13.18
C SER A 144 -9.33 -8.88 -13.96
N LEU A 145 -9.11 -8.91 -15.27
CA LEU A 145 -9.45 -10.05 -16.13
C LEU A 145 -8.30 -11.05 -16.29
N GLY A 146 -7.15 -10.76 -15.67
CA GLY A 146 -5.98 -11.63 -15.62
C GLY A 146 -6.12 -12.77 -14.64
N ASP A 147 -5.07 -13.58 -14.58
CA ASP A 147 -4.95 -14.78 -13.75
C ASP A 147 -3.81 -14.64 -12.73
N TRP A 148 -3.40 -13.41 -12.37
CA TRP A 148 -2.33 -13.17 -11.40
C TRP A 148 -2.85 -13.35 -9.96
N GLY A 149 -1.94 -13.28 -8.97
CA GLY A 149 -2.30 -13.46 -7.56
C GLY A 149 -3.32 -12.42 -7.10
N PHE A 150 -4.21 -12.81 -6.19
CA PHE A 150 -5.12 -11.87 -5.52
C PHE A 150 -5.96 -11.01 -6.49
N GLN A 151 -6.33 -11.56 -7.65
CA GLN A 151 -7.19 -10.88 -8.61
C GLN A 151 -8.62 -11.42 -8.56
N TYR A 152 -9.59 -10.54 -8.73
CA TYR A 152 -11.00 -10.90 -8.88
C TYR A 152 -11.61 -10.24 -10.12
N HIS A 153 -12.64 -10.88 -10.66
CA HIS A 153 -13.33 -10.38 -11.84
C HIS A 153 -14.08 -9.07 -11.52
N PRO A 154 -13.89 -7.98 -12.29
CA PRO A 154 -14.51 -6.67 -11.99
C PRO A 154 -16.03 -6.71 -11.85
N GLU A 155 -16.73 -7.55 -12.63
CA GLU A 155 -18.20 -7.67 -12.54
C GLU A 155 -18.68 -8.43 -11.28
N ARG A 156 -17.82 -9.23 -10.64
CA ARG A 156 -18.18 -9.89 -9.37
C ARG A 156 -18.05 -8.91 -8.20
N GLY A 157 -17.19 -7.89 -8.35
CA GLY A 157 -16.81 -7.00 -7.27
C GLY A 157 -16.01 -7.71 -6.19
N HIS A 158 -15.61 -6.95 -5.17
CA HIS A 158 -14.99 -7.46 -3.96
C HIS A 158 -15.48 -6.63 -2.77
N ASP A 159 -15.81 -7.30 -1.68
CA ASP A 159 -16.42 -6.65 -0.53
C ASP A 159 -15.36 -6.28 0.51
N PHE A 160 -14.91 -5.03 0.45
CA PHE A 160 -13.93 -4.49 1.39
C PHE A 160 -14.62 -4.12 2.72
N GLN A 161 -14.49 -5.03 3.69
CA GLN A 161 -15.04 -4.92 5.05
C GLN A 161 -14.24 -3.95 5.94
N ILE A 162 -14.09 -2.71 5.48
CA ILE A 162 -13.41 -1.63 6.20
C ILE A 162 -14.37 -1.05 7.24
N GLU A 163 -13.99 -1.15 8.52
CA GLU A 163 -14.69 -0.59 9.67
C GLU A 163 -14.56 0.95 9.72
N GLU A 164 -15.48 1.64 10.40
CA GLU A 164 -15.51 3.12 10.46
C GLU A 164 -14.40 3.73 11.33
N ASP A 165 -13.70 2.93 12.14
CA ASP A 165 -12.63 3.35 13.05
C ASP A 165 -11.23 2.92 12.57
N GLY A 166 -11.11 2.47 11.31
CA GLY A 166 -9.82 2.18 10.69
C GLY A 166 -8.98 3.44 10.51
N ASP A 167 -7.85 3.54 11.23
CA ASP A 167 -6.93 4.66 11.09
C ASP A 167 -6.24 4.62 9.73
N ILE A 168 -5.74 3.44 9.35
CA ILE A 168 -4.93 3.22 8.15
C ILE A 168 -5.57 2.13 7.30
N VAL A 169 -5.69 2.37 5.99
CA VAL A 169 -6.04 1.33 5.03
C VAL A 169 -4.83 1.06 4.14
N ILE A 170 -4.52 -0.21 3.93
CA ILE A 170 -3.45 -0.68 3.06
C ILE A 170 -4.10 -1.57 2.00
N THR A 171 -4.09 -1.15 0.75
CA THR A 171 -4.50 -2.00 -0.37
C THR A 171 -3.42 -2.07 -1.40
N HIS A 172 -3.41 -3.13 -2.21
CA HIS A 172 -2.45 -3.16 -3.31
C HIS A 172 -2.82 -2.17 -4.42
N GLY A 173 -4.06 -2.25 -4.93
CA GLY A 173 -4.55 -1.34 -5.96
C GLY A 173 -5.21 -0.06 -5.42
N PRO A 174 -5.32 0.99 -6.26
CA PRO A 174 -5.95 2.25 -5.90
C PRO A 174 -7.49 2.18 -5.88
N PRO A 175 -8.16 3.05 -5.10
CA PRO A 175 -9.59 3.30 -5.26
C PRO A 175 -9.85 4.11 -6.53
N ARG A 176 -11.00 3.85 -7.18
CA ARG A 176 -11.43 4.53 -8.41
C ARG A 176 -11.40 6.05 -8.26
N GLY A 177 -10.71 6.73 -9.16
CA GLY A 177 -10.65 8.19 -9.21
C GLY A 177 -9.47 8.82 -8.47
N ILE A 178 -8.70 8.04 -7.70
CA ILE A 178 -7.59 8.52 -6.88
C ILE A 178 -6.29 7.91 -7.40
N MET A 179 -5.47 8.72 -8.06
CA MET A 179 -4.14 8.31 -8.51
C MET A 179 -4.14 6.97 -9.28
N ASP A 180 -5.20 6.75 -10.06
CA ASP A 180 -5.55 5.47 -10.70
C ASP A 180 -5.51 5.52 -12.23
N TYR A 181 -4.87 6.54 -12.80
CA TYR A 181 -4.81 6.74 -14.25
C TYR A 181 -3.60 6.00 -14.83
N THR A 182 -3.84 5.27 -15.91
CA THR A 182 -2.86 4.60 -16.77
C THR A 182 -3.09 5.06 -18.21
N ASP A 183 -2.24 4.62 -19.14
CA ASP A 183 -2.42 4.87 -20.57
C ASP A 183 -3.74 4.31 -21.13
N ASN A 184 -4.28 3.28 -20.49
CA ASN A 184 -5.51 2.59 -20.90
C ASN A 184 -6.78 3.13 -20.19
N GLY A 185 -6.67 4.28 -19.53
CA GLY A 185 -7.75 4.88 -18.78
C GLY A 185 -7.54 4.70 -17.29
N ARG A 186 -8.59 4.35 -16.54
CA ARG A 186 -8.48 4.29 -15.09
C ARG A 186 -8.65 2.89 -14.55
N ALA A 187 -7.71 2.45 -13.72
CA ALA A 187 -7.61 1.10 -13.20
C ALA A 187 -8.17 0.93 -11.77
N GLY A 188 -8.55 2.02 -11.10
CA GLY A 188 -8.94 1.97 -9.69
C GLY A 188 -10.28 1.27 -9.44
N CYS A 189 -10.44 0.68 -8.25
CA CYS A 189 -11.62 -0.10 -7.89
C CYS A 189 -12.78 0.79 -7.38
N PRO A 190 -13.99 0.72 -8.00
CA PRO A 190 -15.16 1.46 -7.52
C PRO A 190 -15.64 1.01 -6.13
N ASP A 191 -15.64 -0.28 -5.86
CA ASP A 191 -16.12 -0.83 -4.58
C ASP A 191 -15.17 -0.45 -3.43
N LEU A 192 -13.87 -0.44 -3.70
CA LEU A 192 -12.87 0.09 -2.77
C LEU A 192 -13.11 1.58 -2.50
N PHE A 193 -13.37 2.39 -3.52
CA PHE A 193 -13.70 3.80 -3.31
C PHE A 193 -14.93 3.96 -2.41
N LYS A 194 -15.98 3.16 -2.63
CA LYS A 194 -17.18 3.18 -1.78
C LYS A 194 -16.87 2.82 -0.34
N ALA A 195 -16.04 1.80 -0.11
CA ALA A 195 -15.62 1.37 1.22
C ALA A 195 -14.81 2.47 1.93
N ILE A 196 -13.84 3.08 1.24
CA ILE A 196 -13.05 4.20 1.78
C ILE A 196 -13.90 5.44 2.04
N ALA A 197 -14.83 5.80 1.16
CA ALA A 197 -15.70 6.95 1.35
C ALA A 197 -16.64 6.77 2.55
N ARG A 198 -17.00 5.52 2.87
CA ARG A 198 -17.73 5.14 4.08
C ARG A 198 -16.84 5.25 5.32
N SER A 199 -15.69 4.58 5.36
CA SER A 199 -14.84 4.52 6.55
C SER A 199 -14.06 5.80 6.84
N ARG A 200 -13.67 6.56 5.81
CA ARG A 200 -12.89 7.81 5.89
C ARG A 200 -11.63 7.68 6.76
N PRO A 201 -10.72 6.74 6.43
CA PRO A 201 -9.51 6.53 7.22
C PRO A 201 -8.63 7.77 7.22
N ARG A 202 -7.74 7.88 8.20
CA ARG A 202 -6.74 8.97 8.23
C ARG A 202 -5.83 8.88 7.01
N MET A 203 -5.37 7.67 6.70
CA MET A 203 -4.47 7.40 5.58
C MET A 203 -4.89 6.16 4.81
N HIS A 204 -4.85 6.23 3.48
CA HIS A 204 -4.99 5.07 2.61
C HIS A 204 -3.73 4.98 1.73
N CYS A 205 -2.95 3.93 1.96
CA CYS A 205 -1.73 3.63 1.23
C CYS A 205 -1.97 2.52 0.23
N PHE A 206 -1.44 2.68 -0.98
CA PHE A 206 -1.51 1.68 -2.05
C PHE A 206 -0.38 1.85 -3.06
N GLY A 207 -0.34 1.01 -4.08
CA GLY A 207 0.60 1.08 -5.19
C GLY A 207 -0.05 0.66 -6.51
N HIS A 208 0.54 -0.33 -7.19
CA HIS A 208 0.10 -0.98 -8.43
C HIS A 208 0.13 -0.10 -9.69
N ILE A 209 -0.20 1.18 -9.58
CA ILE A 209 -0.26 2.12 -10.70
C ILE A 209 0.90 3.11 -10.59
N HIS A 210 2.01 2.80 -11.28
CA HIS A 210 3.27 3.54 -11.20
C HIS A 210 3.14 4.99 -11.69
N GLU A 211 2.39 5.22 -12.77
CA GLU A 211 2.12 6.54 -13.34
C GLU A 211 1.31 7.43 -12.39
N GLY A 212 0.60 6.78 -11.46
CA GLY A 212 -0.19 7.41 -10.41
C GLY A 212 0.61 7.82 -9.18
N TRP A 213 1.93 7.56 -9.12
CA TRP A 213 2.75 7.89 -7.94
C TRP A 213 2.52 9.33 -7.48
N GLY A 214 2.26 9.49 -6.18
CA GLY A 214 1.89 10.77 -5.61
C GLY A 214 1.16 10.65 -4.28
N ALA A 215 0.84 11.81 -3.71
CA ALA A 215 -0.02 11.90 -2.53
C ALA A 215 -0.94 13.11 -2.58
N MET A 216 -2.13 12.97 -2.00
CA MET A 216 -3.09 14.05 -1.86
C MET A 216 -3.88 13.94 -0.56
N ILE A 217 -4.26 15.09 -0.01
CA ILE A 217 -5.26 15.19 1.05
C ILE A 217 -6.59 15.45 0.39
N ALA A 218 -7.49 14.47 0.43
CA ALA A 218 -8.85 14.61 -0.08
C ALA A 218 -9.76 15.17 1.00
N GLN A 219 -10.51 16.23 0.69
CA GLN A 219 -11.61 16.71 1.52
C GLN A 219 -12.88 15.96 1.17
N TRP A 220 -13.45 15.26 2.14
CA TRP A 220 -14.76 14.64 2.00
C TRP A 220 -15.87 15.70 2.07
N ARG A 221 -16.88 15.57 1.20
CA ARG A 221 -18.15 16.28 1.35
C ARG A 221 -18.95 15.72 2.51
N ASP A 222 -19.92 16.48 2.99
CA ASP A 222 -20.87 16.01 4.00
C ASP A 222 -21.60 14.75 3.49
N ARG A 223 -21.72 13.72 4.34
CA ARG A 223 -22.40 12.45 4.01
C ARG A 223 -23.84 12.68 3.54
N THR A 224 -24.50 13.74 4.02
CA THR A 224 -25.88 14.11 3.65
C THR A 224 -26.02 14.63 2.22
N VAL A 225 -24.93 15.10 1.62
CA VAL A 225 -24.88 15.62 0.24
C VAL A 225 -24.59 14.52 -0.76
N VAL A 226 -24.02 13.41 -0.30
CA VAL A 226 -23.68 12.26 -1.14
C VAL A 226 -24.92 11.38 -1.31
N GLY A 227 -25.38 11.19 -2.55
CA GLY A 227 -26.49 10.28 -2.87
C GLY A 227 -26.17 8.81 -2.55
N ASN A 228 -27.05 7.88 -2.96
CA ASN A 228 -26.99 6.47 -2.55
C ASN A 228 -25.68 5.73 -2.88
N GLU A 229 -24.90 6.17 -3.88
CA GLU A 229 -23.58 5.61 -4.15
C GLU A 229 -22.49 6.70 -4.27
N PRO A 230 -21.49 6.72 -3.36
CA PRO A 230 -20.39 7.67 -3.44
C PRO A 230 -19.50 7.35 -4.66
N SER A 231 -19.14 8.39 -5.39
CA SER A 231 -18.08 8.38 -6.40
C SER A 231 -17.08 9.47 -6.07
N HIS A 232 -15.87 9.42 -6.64
CA HIS A 232 -14.88 10.47 -6.42
C HIS A 232 -15.38 11.87 -6.85
N PHE A 233 -16.27 11.96 -7.83
CA PHE A 233 -16.89 13.22 -8.23
C PHE A 233 -17.91 13.76 -7.23
N THR A 234 -18.63 12.89 -6.52
CA THR A 234 -19.73 13.26 -5.63
C THR A 234 -19.28 13.34 -4.16
N ALA A 235 -18.36 12.50 -3.73
CA ALA A 235 -17.92 12.39 -2.34
C ALA A 235 -16.72 13.30 -2.00
N ILE A 236 -15.88 13.68 -2.97
CA ILE A 236 -14.70 14.53 -2.72
C ILE A 236 -14.94 15.97 -3.18
N ASP A 237 -14.64 16.92 -2.31
CA ASP A 237 -14.52 18.33 -2.65
C ASP A 237 -13.09 18.65 -3.11
N TYR A 238 -12.86 18.55 -4.42
CA TYR A 238 -11.56 18.88 -5.01
C TYR A 238 -11.17 20.36 -4.83
N GLY A 239 -12.12 21.27 -4.60
CA GLY A 239 -11.82 22.68 -4.36
C GLY A 239 -11.21 22.94 -2.97
N GLN A 240 -11.41 22.00 -2.04
CA GLN A 240 -10.87 22.02 -0.67
C GLN A 240 -9.82 20.92 -0.44
N SER A 241 -9.52 20.13 -1.47
CA SER A 241 -8.48 19.10 -1.43
C SER A 241 -7.13 19.71 -1.84
N SER A 242 -6.03 19.08 -1.42
CA SER A 242 -4.68 19.52 -1.78
C SER A 242 -3.84 18.35 -2.29
N VAL A 243 -3.04 18.61 -3.33
CA VAL A 243 -2.04 17.66 -3.81
C VAL A 243 -0.73 17.94 -3.09
N VAL A 244 -0.22 16.96 -2.34
CA VAL A 244 1.08 17.02 -1.68
C VAL A 244 2.16 17.08 -2.76
N THR A 245 2.32 16.00 -3.51
CA THR A 245 3.09 15.99 -4.77
C THR A 245 2.62 14.87 -5.68
N LYS A 246 3.17 14.81 -6.90
CA LYS A 246 2.92 13.80 -7.92
C LYS A 246 4.15 13.67 -8.81
N LEU A 247 4.21 12.58 -9.57
CA LEU A 247 5.37 12.25 -10.41
C LEU A 247 5.83 13.41 -11.31
N SER A 248 4.88 14.08 -11.99
CA SER A 248 5.18 15.21 -12.89
C SER A 248 5.71 16.48 -12.19
N ARG A 249 5.87 16.48 -10.86
CA ARG A 249 6.49 17.57 -10.09
C ARG A 249 7.89 17.21 -9.60
N LEU A 250 8.32 15.97 -9.79
CA LEU A 250 9.65 15.51 -9.47
C LEU A 250 10.62 15.95 -10.57
N ASP A 251 11.84 16.26 -10.15
CA ASP A 251 12.97 16.58 -11.00
C ASP A 251 13.94 15.38 -11.01
N PRO A 252 14.26 14.79 -12.18
CA PRO A 252 15.10 13.59 -12.25
C PRO A 252 16.50 13.71 -11.67
N GLU A 253 17.07 14.92 -11.63
CA GLU A 253 18.44 15.14 -11.15
C GLU A 253 18.49 15.45 -9.66
N THR A 254 17.42 16.01 -9.11
CA THR A 254 17.42 16.59 -7.75
C THR A 254 16.41 15.98 -6.80
N SER A 255 15.48 15.14 -7.27
CA SER A 255 14.48 14.52 -6.40
C SER A 255 15.12 13.59 -5.37
N PRO A 256 14.70 13.65 -4.10
CA PRO A 256 15.23 12.78 -3.07
C PRO A 256 14.70 11.35 -3.25
N ALA A 257 15.43 10.36 -2.72
CA ALA A 257 14.95 8.98 -2.65
C ALA A 257 13.76 8.80 -1.68
N VAL A 258 13.57 9.75 -0.76
CA VAL A 258 12.47 9.77 0.20
C VAL A 258 11.79 11.14 0.15
N VAL A 259 10.48 11.15 -0.09
CA VAL A 259 9.66 12.36 -0.02
C VAL A 259 8.96 12.42 1.33
N GLU A 260 9.19 13.51 2.06
CA GLU A 260 8.67 13.70 3.41
C GLU A 260 7.42 14.59 3.41
N THR A 261 6.44 14.23 4.23
CA THR A 261 5.30 15.10 4.56
C THR A 261 4.84 14.87 5.99
N SER A 262 4.24 15.88 6.61
CA SER A 262 3.74 15.84 7.99
C SER A 262 2.39 16.52 8.06
N HIS A 263 1.42 15.86 8.70
CA HIS A 263 0.06 16.37 8.87
C HIS A 263 -0.45 16.18 10.31
N CYS A 264 0.45 16.30 11.27
CA CYS A 264 0.17 16.37 12.71
C CYS A 264 -0.56 17.68 13.07
N THR A 265 -1.11 17.75 14.29
CA THR A 265 -1.96 18.87 14.74
C THR A 265 -1.23 20.22 14.69
N ASP A 266 0.07 20.24 14.94
CA ASP A 266 0.91 21.45 14.97
C ASP A 266 1.50 21.85 13.59
N ASP A 267 1.22 21.07 12.54
CA ASP A 267 1.72 21.38 11.20
C ASP A 267 0.92 22.50 10.52
N ALA A 268 1.50 23.10 9.47
CA ALA A 268 0.83 24.14 8.70
C ALA A 268 -0.46 23.66 7.99
N ILE A 269 -0.51 22.36 7.66
CA ILE A 269 -1.66 21.70 7.01
C ILE A 269 -1.96 20.41 7.79
N PRO A 270 -2.61 20.51 8.96
CA PRO A 270 -2.94 19.36 9.78
C PRO A 270 -4.04 18.54 9.10
N LEU A 271 -3.95 17.22 9.20
CA LEU A 271 -5.03 16.33 8.74
C LEU A 271 -6.23 16.47 9.67
N LYS A 272 -7.44 16.58 9.12
CA LYS A 272 -8.69 16.62 9.89
C LYS A 272 -9.36 15.24 9.85
N PRO A 273 -9.32 14.45 10.93
CA PRO A 273 -10.00 13.15 10.99
C PRO A 273 -11.48 13.27 10.64
N ASP A 274 -12.05 12.20 10.06
CA ASP A 274 -13.44 12.09 9.56
C ASP A 274 -13.83 13.03 8.39
N HIS A 275 -13.00 14.04 8.11
CA HIS A 275 -13.21 15.06 7.10
C HIS A 275 -12.22 14.95 5.96
N GLN A 276 -11.03 14.43 6.24
CA GLN A 276 -9.96 14.30 5.27
C GLN A 276 -9.30 12.93 5.35
N THR A 277 -8.88 12.43 4.19
CA THR A 277 -8.04 11.24 4.06
C THR A 277 -6.80 11.60 3.27
N LEU A 278 -5.64 11.23 3.80
CA LEU A 278 -4.37 11.26 3.07
C LEU A 278 -4.28 10.01 2.20
N PHE A 279 -4.36 10.19 0.88
CA PHE A 279 -4.13 9.11 -0.07
C PHE A 279 -2.67 9.13 -0.52
N ILE A 280 -2.04 7.96 -0.54
CA ILE A 280 -0.65 7.79 -0.93
C ILE A 280 -0.55 6.63 -1.92
N ASN A 281 -0.16 6.95 -3.15
CA ASN A 281 0.33 5.97 -4.09
C ASN A 281 1.86 5.89 -3.95
N ALA A 282 2.32 4.77 -3.42
CA ALA A 282 3.72 4.47 -3.14
C ALA A 282 4.34 3.48 -4.15
N ALA A 283 3.73 3.33 -5.35
CA ALA A 283 4.24 2.46 -6.41
C ALA A 283 5.65 2.87 -6.83
N PHE A 284 6.62 2.11 -6.33
CA PHE A 284 8.02 2.28 -6.65
C PHE A 284 8.26 1.81 -8.08
N GLU A 285 9.10 2.51 -8.83
CA GLU A 285 9.60 2.02 -10.10
C GLU A 285 11.10 2.18 -10.08
N ALA A 286 11.83 1.12 -10.42
CA ALA A 286 13.27 1.17 -10.67
C ALA A 286 13.53 0.75 -12.12
N SER A 287 13.48 1.72 -13.02
CA SER A 287 13.66 1.49 -14.45
C SER A 287 14.64 2.49 -15.05
N SER A 288 15.62 1.99 -15.81
CA SER A 288 16.51 2.84 -16.63
C SER A 288 15.82 3.43 -17.87
N THR A 289 14.56 3.08 -18.10
CA THR A 289 13.76 3.48 -19.27
C THR A 289 12.38 4.01 -18.87
N ALA A 290 12.19 4.43 -17.61
CA ALA A 290 10.94 5.07 -17.22
C ALA A 290 10.72 6.31 -18.10
N ASP A 291 9.53 6.45 -18.67
CA ASP A 291 9.20 7.54 -19.62
C ASP A 291 9.24 8.93 -18.94
N ASP A 292 9.34 8.97 -17.61
CA ASP A 292 9.47 10.17 -16.79
C ASP A 292 10.93 10.64 -16.58
N GLY A 293 11.91 9.83 -16.99
CA GLY A 293 13.34 10.10 -16.82
C GLY A 293 13.89 9.88 -15.41
N LEU A 294 13.09 9.44 -14.44
CA LEU A 294 13.55 9.11 -13.09
C LEU A 294 14.26 7.76 -13.08
N SER A 295 15.37 7.68 -12.33
CA SER A 295 16.05 6.39 -12.13
C SER A 295 15.28 5.50 -11.17
N THR A 296 14.64 6.10 -10.15
CA THR A 296 13.70 5.45 -9.27
C THR A 296 12.62 6.40 -8.76
N HIS A 297 11.38 5.93 -8.56
CA HIS A 297 10.38 6.69 -7.80
C HIS A 297 10.76 6.77 -6.30
N PRO A 298 10.56 7.91 -5.62
CA PRO A 298 10.84 8.01 -4.19
C PRO A 298 9.86 7.19 -3.33
N ILE A 299 10.32 6.72 -2.17
CA ILE A 299 9.43 6.22 -1.11
C ILE A 299 8.88 7.40 -0.28
N TRP A 300 7.85 7.15 0.53
CA TRP A 300 7.24 8.19 1.36
C TRP A 300 7.68 8.08 2.81
N GLN A 301 7.99 9.21 3.45
CA GLN A 301 8.02 9.35 4.90
C GLN A 301 6.86 10.25 5.33
N VAL A 302 6.01 9.75 6.22
CA VAL A 302 4.79 10.45 6.62
C VAL A 302 4.69 10.51 8.13
N ASP A 303 4.47 11.70 8.66
CA ASP A 303 4.20 11.93 10.06
C ASP A 303 2.69 12.19 10.25
N LEU A 304 2.02 11.34 11.05
CA LEU A 304 0.60 11.48 11.42
C LEU A 304 0.41 11.27 12.92
N GLU A 305 -0.75 11.70 13.41
CA GLU A 305 -1.17 11.46 14.79
C GLU A 305 -2.19 10.30 14.87
N LEU A 306 -1.85 9.30 15.68
CA LEU A 306 -2.68 8.14 15.99
C LEU A 306 -3.25 8.24 17.42
N PRO A 307 -4.41 7.63 17.70
CA PRO A 307 -4.94 7.55 19.06
C PRO A 307 -4.03 6.73 19.99
N CYS A 308 -3.96 7.07 21.29
CA CYS A 308 -3.33 6.19 22.27
C CYS A 308 -4.11 4.88 22.46
N ALA A 309 -3.40 3.78 22.72
CA ALA A 309 -4.00 2.57 23.28
C ALA A 309 -4.60 2.89 24.66
N LYS A 310 -5.80 2.37 24.93
CA LYS A 310 -6.48 2.52 26.23
C LYS A 310 -5.87 1.61 27.29
#